data_AF-A0A661YCI8-F1
#
_entry.id   AF-A0A661YCI8-F1
#
_cell.length_a   1.000
_cell.length_b   1.000
_cell.length_c   1.000
_cell.angle_alpha   90.00
_cell.angle_beta   90.00
_cell.angle_gamma   90.00
#
_symmetry.space_group_name_H-M   'P 1'
#
loop_
_entity.id
_entity.type
_entity.pdbx_description
1 polymer ?
#
loop_
_entity_poly.entity_id
_entity_poly.type
_entity_poly.pdbx_seq_one_letter_code
_entity_poly.pdbx_strand_id
1 'polypeptide(L)'
;NIFIAIFSFALAFAFLAAPSGFESGMAEADALNYAAPVSLFISYLISIAFFGLFQAIFMANAGGAWDNAKKVVEVDMQEKGTPLHEAAIVGDTVGDPYKDTSSVALNPIIKFTTLFGLLAMEIALAEQFRDIAPWVGAGFLAVALVFVYRSFYKMRINQ
;
A
#
# COMPACT_ATOMS: atom_id res chain seq x y z
N ASN A 1 8.25 11.58 1.30
CA ASN A 1 6.79 11.69 1.13
C ASN A 1 6.32 10.34 0.60
N ILE A 2 5.65 9.57 1.45
CA ILE A 2 5.26 8.19 1.15
C ILE A 2 4.26 8.10 0.00
N PHE A 3 3.43 9.14 -0.21
CA PHE A 3 2.49 9.20 -1.32
C PHE A 3 3.19 9.18 -2.69
N ILE A 4 4.34 9.85 -2.81
CA ILE A 4 5.13 9.83 -4.05
C ILE A 4 5.66 8.42 -4.31
N ALA A 5 6.11 7.71 -3.27
CA ALA A 5 6.59 6.34 -3.41
C ALA A 5 5.46 5.40 -3.84
N ILE A 6 4.30 5.46 -3.17
CA ILE A 6 3.13 4.62 -3.48
C ILE A 6 2.63 4.88 -4.89
N PHE A 7 2.49 6.15 -5.27
CA PHE A 7 2.11 6.54 -6.63
C PHE A 7 3.11 6.01 -7.67
N SER A 8 4.41 6.20 -7.42
CA SER A 8 5.47 5.73 -8.33
C SER A 8 5.49 4.20 -8.47
N PHE A 9 5.22 3.45 -7.39
CA PHE A 9 5.08 1.99 -7.46
C PHE A 9 3.88 1.54 -8.28
N ALA A 10 2.73 2.21 -8.12
CA ALA A 10 1.53 1.90 -8.90
C ALA A 10 1.78 2.06 -10.39
N LEU A 11 2.41 3.19 -10.79
CA LEU A 11 2.77 3.47 -12.18
C LEU A 11 3.85 2.50 -12.68
N ALA A 12 4.87 2.24 -11.87
CA ALA A 12 5.96 1.33 -12.23
C ALA A 12 5.44 -0.06 -12.57
N PHE A 13 4.63 -0.67 -11.69
CA PHE A 13 4.13 -2.02 -11.93
C PHE A 13 3.08 -2.08 -13.04
N ALA A 14 2.26 -1.05 -13.23
CA ALA A 14 1.36 -0.99 -14.37
C ALA A 14 2.13 -0.95 -15.70
N PHE A 15 3.15 -0.10 -15.81
CA PHE A 15 3.94 0.03 -17.04
C PHE A 15 4.90 -1.14 -17.29
N LEU A 16 5.46 -1.75 -16.25
CA LEU A 16 6.26 -2.98 -16.38
C LEU A 16 5.42 -4.18 -16.78
N ALA A 17 4.12 -4.16 -16.49
CA ALA A 17 3.17 -5.19 -16.88
C ALA A 17 2.62 -5.00 -18.31
N ALA A 18 3.11 -4.00 -19.06
CA ALA A 18 2.74 -3.81 -20.46
C ALA A 18 3.19 -5.01 -21.31
N PRO A 19 2.29 -5.64 -22.07
CA PRO A 19 2.66 -6.72 -22.98
C PRO A 19 3.40 -6.16 -24.20
N SER A 20 4.58 -6.68 -24.55
CA SER A 20 5.33 -6.24 -25.74
C SER A 20 5.16 -7.25 -26.90
N GLY A 21 5.07 -6.77 -28.14
CA GLY A 21 5.09 -7.64 -29.34
C GLY A 21 3.75 -8.29 -29.71
N PHE A 22 2.61 -7.68 -29.36
CA PHE A 22 1.29 -8.15 -29.78
C PHE A 22 1.00 -7.80 -31.25
N GLU A 23 0.65 -8.78 -32.07
CA GLU A 23 0.23 -8.58 -33.47
C GLU A 23 -1.24 -8.97 -33.69
N SER A 24 -1.94 -8.25 -34.57
CA SER A 24 -3.32 -8.55 -34.90
C SER A 24 -3.42 -9.85 -35.73
N GLY A 25 -4.15 -10.84 -35.21
CA GLY A 25 -4.35 -12.14 -35.87
C GLY A 25 -3.59 -13.32 -35.25
N MET A 26 -2.93 -13.13 -34.10
CA MET A 26 -2.34 -14.21 -33.31
C MET A 26 -3.40 -15.23 -32.84
N ALA A 27 -3.01 -16.50 -32.72
CA ALA A 27 -3.86 -17.52 -32.12
C ALA A 27 -4.16 -17.18 -30.65
N GLU A 28 -5.33 -17.59 -30.14
CA GLU A 28 -5.81 -17.27 -28.79
C GLU A 28 -4.82 -17.72 -27.69
N ALA A 29 -4.19 -18.87 -27.87
CA ALA A 29 -3.17 -19.38 -26.95
C ALA A 29 -1.92 -18.49 -26.90
N ASP A 30 -1.50 -17.93 -28.05
CA ASP A 30 -0.34 -17.03 -28.13
C ASP A 30 -0.70 -15.67 -27.53
N ALA A 31 -1.90 -15.14 -27.84
CA ALA A 31 -2.40 -13.90 -27.26
C ALA A 31 -2.43 -13.94 -25.72
N LEU A 32 -2.82 -15.08 -25.13
CA LEU A 32 -2.79 -15.27 -23.68
C LEU A 32 -1.36 -15.23 -23.11
N ASN A 33 -0.39 -15.86 -23.77
CA ASN A 33 1.01 -15.82 -23.36
C ASN A 33 1.59 -14.40 -23.45
N TYR A 34 1.24 -13.64 -24.50
CA TYR A 34 1.63 -12.23 -24.62
C TYR A 34 1.01 -11.34 -23.54
N ALA A 35 -0.21 -11.65 -23.09
CA ALA A 35 -0.87 -10.94 -21.99
C ALA A 35 -0.38 -11.34 -20.60
N ALA A 36 0.45 -12.38 -20.47
CA ALA A 36 0.94 -12.87 -19.18
C ALA A 36 1.59 -11.79 -18.28
N PRO A 37 2.35 -10.80 -18.79
CA PRO A 37 2.90 -9.72 -17.97
C PRO A 37 1.84 -8.91 -17.20
N VAL A 38 0.62 -8.80 -17.74
CA VAL A 38 -0.50 -8.09 -17.09
C VAL A 38 -0.87 -8.73 -15.75
N SER A 39 -0.65 -10.04 -15.60
CA SER A 39 -0.90 -10.76 -14.34
C SER A 39 -0.09 -10.19 -13.17
N LEU A 40 1.12 -9.65 -13.42
CA LEU A 40 1.93 -8.98 -12.39
C LEU A 40 1.16 -7.85 -11.72
N PHE A 41 0.56 -6.98 -12.53
CA PHE A 41 -0.17 -5.82 -12.04
C PHE A 41 -1.48 -6.23 -11.36
N ILE A 42 -2.19 -7.22 -11.91
CA ILE A 42 -3.40 -7.77 -11.29
C ILE A 42 -3.09 -8.36 -9.91
N SER A 43 -2.06 -9.19 -9.80
CA SER A 43 -1.64 -9.79 -8.53
C SER A 43 -1.21 -8.73 -7.52
N TYR A 44 -0.54 -7.65 -7.97
CA TYR A 44 -0.20 -6.51 -7.11
C TYR A 44 -1.44 -5.83 -6.52
N LEU A 45 -2.45 -5.53 -7.33
CA LEU A 45 -3.70 -4.90 -6.87
C LEU A 45 -4.50 -5.79 -5.93
N ILE A 46 -4.59 -7.09 -6.22
CA ILE A 46 -5.27 -8.05 -5.34
C ILE A 46 -4.54 -8.15 -4.00
N SER A 47 -3.20 -8.24 -4.02
CA SER A 47 -2.38 -8.32 -2.82
C SER A 47 -2.54 -7.09 -1.92
N ILE A 48 -2.40 -5.87 -2.47
CA ILE A 48 -2.53 -4.66 -1.65
C ILE A 48 -3.94 -4.49 -1.07
N ALA A 49 -4.98 -4.86 -1.82
CA ALA A 49 -6.35 -4.80 -1.33
C ALA A 49 -6.59 -5.83 -0.21
N PHE A 50 -6.17 -7.08 -0.41
CA PHE A 50 -6.39 -8.15 0.57
C PHE A 50 -5.60 -7.90 1.85
N PHE A 51 -4.27 -7.81 1.76
CA PHE A 51 -3.42 -7.62 2.94
C PHE A 51 -3.64 -6.24 3.59
N GLY A 52 -3.85 -5.20 2.79
CA GLY A 52 -4.12 -3.86 3.29
C GLY A 52 -5.43 -3.78 4.07
N LEU A 53 -6.50 -4.45 3.61
CA LEU A 53 -7.77 -4.48 4.31
C LEU A 53 -7.66 -5.16 5.68
N PHE A 54 -7.09 -6.37 5.72
CA PHE A 54 -6.94 -7.09 6.99
C PHE A 54 -6.04 -6.35 7.97
N GLN A 55 -4.96 -5.73 7.48
CA GLN A 55 -4.09 -4.90 8.30
C GLN A 55 -4.81 -3.67 8.86
N ALA A 56 -5.67 -3.01 8.07
CA ALA A 56 -6.44 -1.85 8.51
C ALA A 56 -7.42 -2.23 9.64
N ILE A 57 -8.15 -3.34 9.46
CA ILE A 57 -9.10 -3.85 10.45
C ILE A 57 -8.36 -4.23 11.73
N PHE A 58 -7.23 -4.94 11.61
CA PHE A 58 -6.42 -5.33 12.76
C PHE A 58 -5.96 -4.11 13.57
N MET A 59 -5.40 -3.09 12.92
CA MET A 59 -4.89 -1.91 13.61
C MET A 59 -6.01 -1.09 14.26
N ALA A 60 -7.14 -0.93 13.59
CA ALA A 60 -8.30 -0.23 14.15
C ALA A 60 -8.85 -0.95 15.39
N ASN A 61 -9.02 -2.28 15.31
CA ASN A 61 -9.58 -3.07 16.41
C ASN A 61 -8.60 -3.19 17.57
N ALA A 62 -7.30 -3.39 17.31
CA ALA A 62 -6.29 -3.48 18.36
C ALA A 62 -6.17 -2.17 19.13
N GLY A 63 -6.06 -1.03 18.43
CA GLY A 63 -5.99 0.28 19.08
C GLY A 63 -7.27 0.63 19.85
N GLY A 64 -8.45 0.34 19.27
CA GLY A 64 -9.73 0.54 19.97
C GLY A 64 -9.90 -0.35 21.20
N ALA A 65 -9.41 -1.60 21.15
CA ALA A 65 -9.45 -2.49 22.31
C ALA A 65 -8.58 -1.99 23.46
N TRP A 66 -7.38 -1.48 23.19
CA TRP A 66 -6.52 -0.90 24.22
C TRP A 66 -7.10 0.38 24.84
N ASP A 67 -7.70 1.26 24.05
CA ASP A 67 -8.38 2.47 24.56
C ASP A 67 -9.58 2.10 25.44
N ASN A 68 -10.41 1.17 24.97
CA ASN A 68 -11.57 0.70 25.73
C ASN A 68 -11.15 0.00 27.04
N ALA A 69 -10.07 -0.80 27.02
CA ALA A 69 -9.53 -1.43 28.22
C ALA A 69 -9.07 -0.37 29.25
N LYS A 70 -8.39 0.70 28.80
CA LYS A 70 -8.04 1.84 29.65
C LYS A 70 -9.30 2.52 30.21
N LYS A 71 -10.35 2.71 29.40
CA LYS A 71 -11.62 3.31 29.85
C LYS A 71 -12.34 2.48 30.92
N VAL A 72 -12.31 1.15 30.81
CA VAL A 72 -12.85 0.25 31.85
C VAL A 72 -12.11 0.46 33.18
N VAL A 73 -10.78 0.54 33.16
CA VAL A 73 -9.98 0.78 34.37
C VAL A 73 -10.27 2.17 34.97
N GLU A 74 -10.41 3.19 34.11
CA GLU A 74 -10.66 4.57 34.53
C GLU A 74 -12.07 4.83 35.11
N VAL A 75 -13.09 4.19 34.53
CA VAL A 75 -14.51 4.54 34.77
C VAL A 75 -15.22 3.46 35.58
N ASP A 76 -15.13 2.20 35.15
CA ASP A 76 -15.89 1.10 35.77
C ASP A 76 -15.19 0.58 37.04
N MET A 77 -13.86 0.45 36.99
CA MET A 77 -13.08 -0.01 38.14
C MET A 77 -12.66 1.14 39.07
N GLN A 78 -12.62 2.38 38.57
CA GLN A 78 -12.20 3.58 39.30
C GLN A 78 -10.75 3.50 39.87
N GLU A 79 -9.91 2.65 39.28
CA GLU A 79 -8.55 2.36 39.75
C GLU A 79 -7.50 3.32 39.16
N LYS A 80 -7.82 4.61 39.07
CA LYS A 80 -6.89 5.61 38.51
C LYS A 80 -5.66 5.78 39.40
N GLY A 81 -4.49 5.80 38.77
CA GLY A 81 -3.19 5.96 39.46
C GLY A 81 -2.63 4.67 40.04
N THR A 82 -3.26 3.52 39.76
CA THR A 82 -2.71 2.20 40.11
C THR A 82 -1.72 1.70 39.06
N PRO A 83 -0.89 0.69 39.40
CA PRO A 83 -0.04 0.02 38.40
C PRO A 83 -0.83 -0.57 37.22
N LEU A 84 -2.09 -0.98 37.44
CA LEU A 84 -2.97 -1.45 36.38
C LEU A 84 -3.33 -0.33 35.39
N HIS A 85 -3.65 0.85 35.91
CA HIS A 85 -3.94 2.03 35.08
C HIS A 85 -2.73 2.48 34.28
N GLU A 86 -1.53 2.49 34.87
CA GLU A 86 -0.29 2.80 34.14
C GLU A 86 -0.04 1.82 32.98
N ALA A 87 -0.24 0.52 33.20
CA ALA A 87 -0.11 -0.49 32.14
C ALA A 87 -1.14 -0.27 31.01
N ALA A 88 -2.38 0.08 31.34
CA ALA A 88 -3.41 0.36 30.35
C ALA A 88 -3.13 1.63 29.53
N ILE A 89 -2.56 2.68 30.15
CA ILE A 89 -2.10 3.88 29.43
C ILE A 89 -1.02 3.54 28.41
N VAL A 90 -0.06 2.68 28.76
CA VAL A 90 0.99 2.25 27.82
C VAL A 90 0.38 1.54 26.62
N GLY A 91 -0.60 0.65 26.85
CA GLY A 91 -1.33 -0.02 25.78
C GLY A 91 -2.04 0.95 24.82
N ASP A 92 -2.78 1.92 25.36
CA ASP A 92 -3.46 2.93 24.55
C ASP A 92 -2.47 3.86 23.80
N THR A 93 -1.36 4.22 24.43
CA THR A 93 -0.31 5.03 23.78
C THR A 93 0.29 4.32 22.56
N VAL A 94 0.41 2.99 22.61
CA VAL A 94 0.80 2.17 21.44
C VAL A 94 -0.34 2.04 20.43
N GLY A 95 -1.58 2.01 20.90
CA GLY A 95 -2.80 1.90 20.10
C GLY A 95 -3.21 3.15 19.33
N ASP A 96 -2.87 4.35 19.81
CA ASP A 96 -3.24 5.63 19.19
C ASP A 96 -2.72 5.75 17.75
N PRO A 97 -1.42 5.51 17.44
CA PRO A 97 -0.95 5.51 16.06
C PRO A 97 -1.61 4.45 15.18
N TYR A 98 -2.09 3.34 15.77
CA TYR A 98 -2.75 2.26 15.04
C TYR A 98 -4.18 2.65 14.64
N LYS A 99 -4.99 3.11 15.60
CA LYS A 99 -6.41 3.43 15.37
C LYS A 99 -6.62 4.78 14.67
N ASP A 100 -5.80 5.80 14.96
CA ASP A 100 -6.07 7.17 14.48
C ASP A 100 -5.26 7.55 13.24
N THR A 101 -4.14 6.88 12.98
CA THR A 101 -3.24 7.25 11.88
C THR A 101 -3.11 6.12 10.86
N SER A 102 -2.53 4.98 11.24
CA SER A 102 -2.10 3.96 10.29
C SER A 102 -3.27 3.20 9.66
N SER A 103 -4.28 2.83 10.46
CA SER A 103 -5.48 2.14 9.94
C SER A 103 -6.31 3.04 9.03
N VAL A 104 -6.51 4.30 9.42
CA VAL A 104 -7.24 5.31 8.62
C VAL A 104 -6.52 5.57 7.29
N ALA A 105 -5.18 5.59 7.29
CA ALA A 105 -4.37 5.84 6.09
C ALA A 105 -4.38 4.67 5.07
N LEU A 106 -4.68 3.44 5.48
CA LEU A 106 -4.67 2.30 4.54
C LEU A 106 -5.77 2.36 3.48
N ASN A 107 -6.96 2.85 3.83
CA ASN A 107 -8.07 2.97 2.88
C ASN A 107 -7.74 3.90 1.68
N PRO A 108 -7.26 5.15 1.88
CA PRO A 108 -6.83 5.98 0.76
C PRO A 108 -5.62 5.40 0.02
N ILE A 109 -4.68 4.73 0.70
CA ILE A 109 -3.55 4.06 0.02
C ILE A 109 -4.07 3.03 -0.99
N ILE A 110 -5.00 2.15 -0.59
CA ILE A 110 -5.56 1.13 -1.48
C ILE A 110 -6.32 1.79 -2.64
N LYS A 111 -7.19 2.76 -2.34
CA LYS A 111 -8.02 3.45 -3.35
C LYS A 111 -7.19 4.23 -4.36
N PHE A 112 -6.17 4.96 -3.93
CA PHE A 112 -5.33 5.71 -4.85
C PHE A 112 -4.42 4.80 -5.66
N THR A 113 -3.86 3.75 -5.06
CA THR A 113 -3.03 2.78 -5.79
C THR A 113 -3.83 2.08 -6.90
N THR A 114 -5.06 1.67 -6.60
CA THR A 114 -5.94 1.04 -7.60
C THR A 114 -6.39 2.03 -8.66
N LEU A 115 -6.84 3.24 -8.28
CA LEU A 115 -7.27 4.27 -9.23
C LEU A 115 -6.17 4.66 -10.21
N PHE A 116 -5.00 5.08 -9.71
CA PHE A 116 -3.91 5.53 -10.58
C PHE A 116 -3.24 4.37 -11.32
N GLY A 117 -3.16 3.19 -10.70
CA GLY A 117 -2.60 2.02 -11.35
C GLY A 117 -3.45 1.56 -12.55
N LEU A 118 -4.79 1.56 -12.42
CA LEU A 118 -5.67 1.22 -13.54
C LEU A 118 -5.55 2.22 -14.69
N LEU A 119 -5.51 3.53 -14.39
CA LEU A 119 -5.27 4.57 -15.40
C LEU A 119 -3.91 4.40 -16.08
N ALA A 120 -2.86 4.07 -15.32
CA ALA A 120 -1.55 3.79 -15.88
C ALA A 120 -1.55 2.53 -16.76
N MET A 121 -2.28 1.49 -16.37
CA MET A 121 -2.42 0.26 -17.16
C MET A 121 -3.13 0.53 -18.49
N GLU A 122 -4.18 1.36 -18.50
CA GLU A 122 -4.85 1.78 -19.74
C GLU A 122 -3.87 2.46 -20.71
N ILE A 123 -3.05 3.37 -20.20
CA ILE A 123 -1.99 4.04 -20.97
C ILE A 123 -0.94 3.02 -21.45
N ALA A 124 -0.57 2.06 -20.59
CA ALA A 124 0.41 1.01 -20.90
C ALA A 124 -0.03 0.11 -22.07
N LEU A 125 -1.35 -0.07 -22.24
CA LEU A 125 -1.92 -0.89 -23.31
C LEU A 125 -2.09 -0.13 -24.63
N ALA A 126 -1.93 1.20 -24.66
CA ALA A 126 -2.04 1.98 -25.89
C ALA A 126 -0.95 1.60 -26.90
N GLU A 127 -1.32 1.35 -28.16
CA GLU A 127 -0.42 0.85 -29.21
C GLU A 127 0.84 1.72 -29.39
N GLN A 128 0.70 3.04 -29.27
CA GLN A 128 1.81 3.99 -29.46
C GLN A 128 2.78 4.03 -28.27
N PHE A 129 2.37 3.55 -27.10
CA PHE A 129 3.13 3.66 -25.85
C PHE A 129 3.60 2.31 -25.30
N ARG A 130 2.93 1.23 -25.69
CA ARG A 130 3.13 -0.13 -25.18
C ARG A 130 4.58 -0.61 -25.18
N ASP A 131 5.33 -0.37 -26.26
CA ASP A 131 6.73 -0.81 -26.36
C ASP A 131 7.69 0.03 -25.50
N ILE A 132 7.32 1.28 -25.22
CA ILE A 132 8.12 2.20 -24.39
C ILE A 132 7.74 2.08 -22.91
N ALA A 133 6.53 1.60 -22.61
CA ALA A 133 5.99 1.51 -21.25
C ALA A 133 6.95 0.81 -20.27
N PRO A 134 7.56 -0.36 -20.56
CA PRO A 134 8.45 -1.01 -19.60
C PRO A 134 9.66 -0.14 -19.19
N TRP A 135 10.21 0.64 -20.12
CA TRP A 135 11.31 1.57 -19.83
C TRP A 135 10.87 2.72 -18.93
N VAL A 136 9.69 3.27 -19.19
CA VAL A 136 9.09 4.30 -18.34
C VAL A 136 8.79 3.73 -16.95
N GLY A 137 8.29 2.49 -16.89
CA GLY A 137 8.06 1.75 -15.66
C GLY A 137 9.33 1.55 -14.83
N ALA A 138 10.45 1.20 -15.47
CA ALA A 138 11.75 1.11 -14.81
C ALA A 138 12.20 2.47 -14.23
N GLY A 139 11.95 3.57 -14.95
CA GLY A 139 12.18 4.93 -14.45
C GLY A 139 11.36 5.24 -13.20
N PHE A 140 10.05 4.96 -13.21
CA PHE A 140 9.20 5.12 -12.04
C PHE A 140 9.62 4.22 -10.87
N LEU A 141 10.07 2.99 -11.15
CA LEU A 141 10.57 2.08 -10.12
C LEU A 141 11.82 2.65 -9.44
N ALA A 142 12.76 3.19 -10.22
CA ALA A 142 13.95 3.85 -9.67
C ALA A 142 13.56 5.04 -8.78
N VAL A 143 12.62 5.88 -9.22
CA VAL A 143 12.08 6.99 -8.41
C VAL A 143 11.44 6.45 -7.12
N ALA A 144 10.61 5.41 -7.21
CA ALA A 144 9.97 4.79 -6.06
C ALA A 144 11.00 4.31 -5.04
N LEU A 145 12.03 3.58 -5.48
CA LEU A 145 13.11 3.07 -4.63
C LEU A 145 13.92 4.20 -3.98
N VAL A 146 14.21 5.28 -4.72
CA VAL A 146 14.88 6.46 -4.16
C VAL A 146 14.05 7.11 -3.05
N PHE A 147 12.74 7.24 -3.25
CA PHE A 147 11.85 7.81 -2.21
C PHE A 147 11.68 6.89 -1.01
N VAL A 148 11.64 5.56 -1.21
CA VAL A 148 11.67 4.59 -0.10
C VAL A 148 12.96 4.73 0.69
N TYR A 149 14.12 4.67 0.01
CA TYR A 149 15.41 4.81 0.66
C TYR A 149 15.51 6.12 1.45
N ARG A 150 15.13 7.24 0.83
CA ARG A 150 15.14 8.55 1.48
C ARG A 150 14.19 8.60 2.68
N SER A 151 13.03 7.96 2.61
CA SER A 151 12.07 7.97 3.71
C SER A 151 12.58 7.13 4.88
N PHE A 152 13.11 5.93 4.67
CA PHE A 152 13.51 5.05 5.77
C PHE A 152 14.95 5.30 6.28
N TYR A 153 15.91 5.56 5.40
CA TYR A 153 17.33 5.60 5.77
C TYR A 153 17.83 7.03 6.00
N LYS A 154 17.30 8.02 5.29
CA LYS A 154 17.73 9.42 5.45
C LYS A 154 17.05 10.15 6.61
N MET A 155 15.99 9.56 7.18
CA MET A 155 15.37 10.05 8.42
C MET A 155 15.99 9.44 9.68
N ARG A 156 17.03 8.60 9.54
CA ARG A 156 17.76 8.07 10.68
C ARG A 156 18.51 9.21 11.34
N ILE A 157 18.09 9.57 12.55
CA ILE A 157 18.79 10.53 13.39
C ILE A 157 20.11 9.84 13.78
N ASN A 158 21.22 10.29 13.21
CA ASN A 158 22.54 9.88 13.67
C ASN A 158 22.68 10.42 15.10
N GLN A 159 22.61 9.53 16.08
CA GLN A 159 23.10 9.82 17.43
C GLN A 159 24.63 9.87 17.40
#